data_AF-A0A839F0Q5-F1
#
_entry.id   AF-A0A839F0Q5-F1
#
_cell.length_a   1.000
_cell.length_b   1.000
_cell.length_c   1.000
_cell.angle_alpha   90.00
_cell.angle_beta   90.00
_cell.angle_gamma   90.00
#
_symmetry.space_group_name_H-M   'P 1'
#
loop_
_entity.id
_entity.type
_entity.pdbx_description
1 polymer ?
#
loop_
_entity_poly.entity_id
_entity_poly.type
_entity_poly.pdbx_seq_one_letter_code
_entity_poly.pdbx_strand_id
1 'polypeptide(L)'
;MKTQTLAALLTTMLAASAGAQPMPPEPGPPPRGRADVPPAEALAAIPGVDAAQQAELRRILRERRDALEALRDKSHAAFETQRRHDRDEAERIDDQSGERIRKLLGDEGYRRYAQWLLPHARRGDDAHDGDRRPPPPVDGAAPARS
;
A
#
# COMPACT_ATOMS: atom_id res chain seq x y z
N MET A 1 42.09 60.70 -1.99
CA MET A 1 42.32 60.79 -3.46
C MET A 1 41.33 59.87 -4.14
N LYS A 2 40.53 60.42 -5.06
CA LYS A 2 39.58 59.72 -5.95
C LYS A 2 40.25 59.54 -7.31
N THR A 3 40.00 58.40 -7.98
CA THR A 3 39.74 58.16 -9.43
C THR A 3 39.75 56.64 -9.67
N GLN A 4 38.62 55.98 -9.99
CA GLN A 4 38.04 55.71 -11.33
C GLN A 4 39.05 54.98 -12.26
N THR A 5 38.73 53.88 -12.98
CA THR A 5 37.62 53.72 -13.94
C THR A 5 37.41 52.25 -14.39
N LEU A 6 36.14 51.86 -14.52
CA LEU A 6 35.41 50.86 -15.35
C LEU A 6 36.11 49.91 -16.36
N ALA A 7 35.58 48.68 -16.44
CA ALA A 7 35.01 47.97 -17.62
C ALA A 7 35.11 46.43 -17.43
N ALA A 8 34.06 45.67 -17.12
CA ALA A 8 32.95 45.18 -17.96
C ALA A 8 33.32 44.06 -18.97
N LEU A 9 32.52 42.97 -18.92
CA LEU A 9 32.39 41.83 -19.86
C LEU A 9 33.53 40.78 -19.81
N LEU A 10 33.30 39.47 -19.97
CA LEU A 10 32.31 38.79 -20.78
C LEU A 10 32.10 37.34 -20.29
N THR A 11 30.85 36.92 -20.24
CA THR A 11 30.37 35.57 -19.94
C THR A 11 30.77 34.57 -21.04
N THR A 12 31.35 33.42 -20.67
CA THR A 12 31.31 32.23 -21.55
C THR A 12 30.92 31.02 -20.72
N MET A 13 29.66 30.61 -20.86
CA MET A 13 29.22 29.28 -20.50
C MET A 13 29.90 28.27 -21.43
N LEU A 14 30.59 27.29 -20.85
CA LEU A 14 30.91 26.05 -21.54
C LEU A 14 30.24 24.91 -20.76
N ALA A 15 29.07 24.50 -21.26
CA ALA A 15 28.39 23.30 -20.81
C ALA A 15 29.25 22.09 -21.19
N ALA A 16 29.82 21.43 -20.18
CA ALA A 16 30.45 20.13 -20.34
C ALA A 16 29.35 19.09 -20.56
N SER A 17 29.14 18.71 -21.82
CA SER A 17 28.43 17.49 -22.20
C SER A 17 29.21 16.28 -21.72
N ALA A 18 28.98 15.86 -20.47
CA ALA A 18 29.42 14.56 -19.99
C ALA A 18 28.37 13.52 -20.43
N GLY A 19 28.78 12.63 -21.32
CA GLY A 19 27.94 11.62 -21.92
C GLY A 19 27.27 10.73 -20.87
N ALA A 20 25.97 10.51 -21.07
CA ALA A 20 25.23 9.46 -20.41
C ALA A 20 25.84 8.10 -20.80
N GLN A 21 26.71 7.56 -19.94
CA GLN A 21 27.02 6.14 -20.01
C GLN A 21 25.76 5.37 -19.59
N PRO A 22 25.30 4.37 -20.36
CA PRO A 22 24.24 3.48 -19.92
C PRO A 22 24.77 2.71 -18.72
N MET A 23 24.26 3.05 -17.53
CA MET A 23 24.51 2.26 -16.34
C MET A 23 24.02 0.82 -16.60
N PRO A 24 24.77 -0.22 -16.20
CA PRO A 24 24.24 -1.58 -16.20
C PRO A 24 22.96 -1.59 -15.34
N PRO A 25 21.91 -2.32 -15.75
CA PRO A 25 20.70 -2.41 -14.95
C PRO A 25 21.09 -2.90 -13.56
N GLU A 26 20.73 -2.13 -12.53
CA GLU A 26 20.82 -2.61 -11.16
C GLU A 26 20.13 -3.98 -11.08
N PRO A 27 20.74 -4.98 -10.40
CA PRO A 27 20.03 -6.20 -10.08
C PRO A 27 18.78 -5.80 -9.29
N GLY A 28 17.62 -5.93 -9.94
CA GLY A 28 16.36 -5.50 -9.37
C GLY A 28 16.12 -6.13 -8.00
N PRO A 29 15.30 -5.48 -7.16
CA PRO A 29 14.98 -6.02 -5.84
C PRO A 29 14.43 -7.45 -5.98
N PRO A 30 14.83 -8.39 -5.11
CA PRO A 30 14.38 -9.76 -5.21
C PRO A 30 12.84 -9.84 -5.22
N PRO A 31 12.26 -10.77 -5.99
CA PRO A 31 10.82 -10.82 -6.23
C PRO A 31 10.05 -10.86 -4.92
N ARG A 32 9.08 -9.94 -4.78
CA ARG A 32 8.19 -9.81 -3.60
C ARG A 32 7.08 -10.87 -3.60
N GLY A 33 7.41 -12.13 -3.89
CA GLY A 33 6.52 -13.27 -3.72
C GLY A 33 6.47 -13.72 -2.26
N ARG A 34 5.52 -14.62 -1.91
CA ARG A 34 5.59 -15.40 -0.65
C ARG A 34 7.04 -15.87 -0.49
N ALA A 35 7.63 -15.59 0.67
CA ALA A 35 9.03 -15.90 0.95
C ALA A 35 9.20 -17.42 1.15
N ASP A 36 8.96 -18.18 0.09
CA ASP A 36 9.19 -19.60 0.07
C ASP A 36 10.70 -19.83 0.03
N VAL A 37 11.17 -20.68 0.95
CA VAL A 37 12.58 -21.04 0.99
C VAL A 37 12.90 -21.89 -0.24
N PRO A 38 13.89 -21.49 -1.06
CA PRO A 38 14.23 -22.24 -2.26
C PRO A 38 14.59 -23.71 -1.98
N PRO A 39 14.23 -24.65 -2.88
CA PRO A 39 14.61 -26.05 -2.79
C PRO A 39 16.14 -26.23 -2.95
N ALA A 40 16.65 -27.45 -2.72
CA ALA A 40 18.09 -27.69 -2.50
C ALA A 40 18.87 -27.47 -3.77
N GLU A 41 18.27 -28.01 -4.81
CA GLU A 41 18.68 -28.01 -6.19
C GLU A 41 18.78 -26.57 -6.71
N ALA A 42 17.91 -25.67 -6.25
CA ALA A 42 17.94 -24.26 -6.61
C ALA A 42 19.12 -23.51 -5.97
N LEU A 43 19.53 -23.88 -4.76
CA LEU A 43 20.69 -23.26 -4.09
C LEU A 43 22.02 -23.86 -4.56
N ALA A 44 22.00 -25.14 -4.97
CA ALA A 44 23.13 -25.79 -5.60
C ALA A 44 23.48 -25.22 -6.98
N ALA A 45 22.52 -24.54 -7.62
CA ALA A 45 22.75 -23.83 -8.88
C ALA A 45 23.52 -22.50 -8.70
N ILE A 46 23.78 -22.05 -7.46
CA ILE A 46 24.52 -20.81 -7.20
C ILE A 46 26.02 -21.07 -7.39
N PRO A 47 26.69 -20.42 -8.37
CA PRO A 47 28.11 -20.64 -8.62
C PRO A 47 28.96 -20.25 -7.40
N GLY A 48 29.92 -21.10 -7.04
CA GLY A 48 30.88 -20.82 -5.97
C GLY A 48 30.35 -21.04 -4.55
N VAL A 49 29.14 -21.60 -4.39
CA VAL A 49 28.58 -21.95 -3.07
C VAL A 49 28.71 -23.45 -2.83
N ASP A 50 29.46 -23.83 -1.80
CA ASP A 50 29.65 -25.23 -1.41
C ASP A 50 28.44 -25.80 -0.62
N ALA A 51 28.45 -27.10 -0.35
CA ALA A 51 27.35 -27.77 0.35
C ALA A 51 27.11 -27.26 1.79
N ALA A 52 28.17 -26.85 2.50
CA ALA A 52 28.07 -26.31 3.85
C ALA A 52 27.44 -24.91 3.83
N GLN A 53 27.88 -24.07 2.90
CA GLN A 53 27.31 -22.74 2.65
C GLN A 53 25.86 -22.81 2.18
N GLN A 54 25.50 -23.80 1.36
CA GLN A 54 24.10 -24.05 0.96
C GLN A 54 23.22 -24.43 2.16
N ALA A 55 23.71 -25.30 3.06
CA ALA A 55 22.97 -25.69 4.26
C ALA A 55 22.74 -24.49 5.19
N GLU A 56 23.76 -23.66 5.37
CA GLU A 56 23.69 -22.45 6.18
C GLU A 56 22.77 -21.39 5.57
N LEU A 57 22.87 -21.17 4.26
CA LEU A 57 21.99 -20.26 3.52
C LEU A 57 20.52 -20.66 3.68
N ARG A 58 20.22 -21.96 3.66
CA ARG A 58 18.85 -22.46 3.91
C ARG A 58 18.37 -22.22 5.32
N ARG A 59 19.25 -22.38 6.30
CA ARG A 59 18.95 -22.07 7.70
C ARG A 59 18.55 -20.61 7.83
N ILE A 60 19.37 -19.70 7.30
CA ILE A 60 19.10 -18.26 7.31
C ILE A 60 17.79 -17.92 6.59
N LEU A 61 17.52 -18.52 5.43
CA LEU A 61 16.29 -18.26 4.68
C LEU A 61 15.03 -18.76 5.41
N ARG A 62 15.12 -19.90 6.11
CA ARG A 62 14.04 -20.37 7.00
C ARG A 62 13.82 -19.42 8.17
N GLU A 63 14.87 -19.06 8.89
CA GLU A 63 14.80 -18.13 10.02
C GLU A 63 14.19 -16.78 9.59
N ARG A 64 14.58 -16.27 8.42
CA ARG A 64 13.99 -15.05 7.86
C ARG A 64 12.51 -15.22 7.53
N ARG A 65 12.11 -16.34 6.91
CA ARG A 65 10.69 -16.61 6.62
C ARG A 65 9.88 -16.64 7.91
N ASP A 66 10.34 -17.39 8.90
CA ASP A 66 9.64 -17.59 10.17
C ASP A 66 9.53 -16.25 10.94
N ALA A 67 10.58 -15.42 10.91
CA ALA A 67 10.54 -14.07 11.50
C ALA A 67 9.54 -13.14 10.79
N LEU A 68 9.45 -13.21 9.46
CA LEU A 68 8.49 -12.42 8.68
C LEU A 68 7.04 -12.90 8.90
N GLU A 69 6.83 -14.21 9.02
CA GLU A 69 5.53 -14.79 9.36
C GLU A 69 5.08 -14.36 10.75
N ALA A 70 5.94 -14.50 11.75
CA ALA A 70 5.66 -14.03 13.11
C ALA A 70 5.36 -12.52 13.18
N LEU A 71 6.02 -11.70 12.36
CA LEU A 71 5.71 -10.27 12.26
C LEU A 71 4.33 -10.03 11.63
N ARG A 72 3.99 -10.75 10.56
CA ARG A 72 2.68 -10.67 9.91
C ARG A 72 1.56 -11.07 10.86
N ASP A 73 1.72 -12.17 11.58
CA ASP A 73 0.73 -12.65 12.54
C ASP A 73 0.48 -11.63 13.65
N LYS A 74 1.56 -11.04 14.20
CA LYS A 74 1.46 -9.95 15.17
C LYS A 74 0.72 -8.74 14.61
N SER A 75 1.03 -8.33 13.39
CA SER A 75 0.37 -7.19 12.75
C SER A 75 -1.12 -7.46 12.49
N HIS A 76 -1.47 -8.68 12.10
CA HIS A 76 -2.84 -9.10 11.85
C HIS A 76 -3.64 -9.11 13.16
N ALA A 77 -3.09 -9.72 14.22
CA ALA A 77 -3.72 -9.76 15.53
C ALA A 77 -3.95 -8.36 16.11
N ALA A 78 -2.97 -7.45 15.97
CA ALA A 78 -3.11 -6.06 16.39
C ALA A 78 -4.21 -5.34 15.60
N PHE A 79 -4.25 -5.52 14.28
CA PHE A 79 -5.27 -4.93 13.43
C PHE A 79 -6.68 -5.44 13.78
N GLU A 80 -6.85 -6.74 13.99
CA GLU A 80 -8.14 -7.30 14.41
C GLU A 80 -8.59 -6.76 15.76
N THR A 81 -7.66 -6.64 16.71
CA THR A 81 -7.94 -6.08 18.04
C THR A 81 -8.39 -4.63 17.92
N GLN A 82 -7.67 -3.83 17.16
CA GLN A 82 -8.04 -2.43 16.92
C GLN A 82 -9.40 -2.32 16.23
N ARG A 83 -9.66 -3.14 15.21
CA ARG A 83 -10.93 -3.14 14.48
C ARG A 83 -12.12 -3.48 15.38
N ARG A 84 -11.95 -4.40 16.34
CA ARG A 84 -13.00 -4.70 17.33
C ARG A 84 -13.23 -3.51 18.24
N HIS A 85 -12.15 -2.95 18.79
CA HIS A 85 -12.22 -1.75 19.63
C HIS A 85 -12.94 -0.59 18.91
N ASP A 86 -12.61 -0.32 17.65
CA ASP A 86 -13.22 0.76 16.87
C ASP A 86 -14.72 0.53 16.64
N ARG A 87 -15.15 -0.73 16.46
CA ARG A 87 -16.57 -1.07 16.35
C ARG A 87 -17.31 -0.82 17.66
N ASP A 88 -16.75 -1.29 18.77
CA ASP A 88 -17.34 -1.14 20.09
C ASP A 88 -17.42 0.35 20.48
N GLU A 89 -16.40 1.13 20.09
CA GLU A 89 -16.37 2.58 20.27
C GLU A 89 -17.46 3.28 19.46
N ALA A 90 -17.61 2.91 18.19
CA ALA A 90 -18.63 3.47 17.31
C ALA A 90 -20.04 3.17 17.83
N GLU A 91 -20.32 1.93 18.25
CA GLU A 91 -21.60 1.55 18.86
C GLU A 91 -21.89 2.39 20.12
N ARG A 92 -20.89 2.56 21.00
CA ARG A 92 -21.02 3.40 22.18
C ARG A 92 -21.31 4.86 21.83
N ILE A 93 -20.65 5.42 20.81
CA ILE A 93 -20.89 6.79 20.35
C ILE A 93 -22.30 6.93 19.79
N ASP A 94 -22.76 5.95 19.02
CA ASP A 94 -24.10 5.92 18.43
C ASP A 94 -25.18 5.84 19.52
N ASP A 95 -25.01 5.01 20.54
CA ASP A 95 -25.91 4.92 21.68
C ASP A 95 -26.01 6.24 22.44
N GLN A 96 -24.86 6.82 22.81
CA GLN A 96 -24.82 8.11 23.50
C GLN A 96 -25.46 9.23 22.67
N SER A 97 -25.19 9.23 21.36
CA SER A 97 -25.77 10.21 20.44
C SER A 97 -27.28 9.99 20.32
N GLY A 98 -27.73 8.75 20.17
CA GLY A 98 -29.14 8.37 20.14
C GLY A 98 -29.89 8.83 21.38
N GLU A 99 -29.32 8.65 22.57
CA GLU A 99 -29.89 9.16 23.83
C GLU A 99 -29.99 10.69 23.85
N ARG A 100 -28.93 11.40 23.43
CA ARG A 100 -28.93 12.87 23.39
C ARG A 100 -29.98 13.39 22.41
N ILE A 101 -30.09 12.77 21.24
CA ILE A 101 -31.11 13.12 20.24
C ILE A 101 -32.51 12.84 20.78
N ARG A 102 -32.73 11.70 21.45
CA ARG A 102 -34.01 11.37 22.08
C ARG A 102 -34.38 12.37 23.19
N LYS A 103 -33.41 12.75 24.04
CA LYS A 103 -33.60 13.79 25.06
C LYS A 103 -33.96 15.15 24.46
N LEU A 104 -33.37 15.50 23.31
CA LEU A 104 -33.60 16.77 22.62
C LEU A 104 -34.97 16.82 21.91
N LEU A 105 -35.33 15.76 21.18
CA LEU A 105 -36.50 15.74 20.31
C LEU A 105 -37.76 15.14 20.96
N GLY A 106 -37.60 14.48 22.10
CA GLY A 106 -38.62 13.60 22.68
C GLY A 106 -38.82 12.32 21.85
N ASP A 107 -39.60 11.37 22.40
CA ASP A 107 -39.78 10.05 21.77
C ASP A 107 -40.42 10.13 20.37
N GLU A 108 -41.41 11.01 20.20
CA GLU A 108 -42.09 11.18 18.91
C GLU A 108 -41.22 11.90 17.87
N GLY A 109 -40.41 12.87 18.29
CA GLY A 109 -39.45 13.53 17.40
C GLY A 109 -38.33 12.57 16.98
N TYR A 110 -37.84 11.76 17.92
CA TYR A 110 -36.85 10.72 17.65
C TYR A 110 -37.36 9.67 16.66
N ARG A 111 -38.62 9.21 16.78
CA ARG A 111 -39.23 8.28 15.82
C ARG A 111 -39.23 8.82 14.39
N ARG A 112 -39.64 10.08 14.20
CA ARG A 112 -39.63 10.75 12.90
C ARG A 112 -38.21 10.92 12.35
N TYR A 113 -37.26 11.27 13.21
CA TYR A 113 -35.84 11.35 12.85
C TYR A 113 -35.28 9.99 12.38
N ALA A 114 -35.54 8.91 13.13
CA ALA A 114 -35.10 7.57 12.76
C ALA A 114 -35.71 7.08 11.43
N GLN A 115 -37.00 7.37 11.20
CA GLN A 115 -37.67 7.09 9.93
C GLN A 115 -37.03 7.85 8.75
N TRP A 116 -36.63 9.09 8.97
CA TRP A 116 -35.89 9.86 7.98
C TRP A 116 -34.48 9.31 7.74
N LEU A 117 -33.78 8.82 8.78
CA LEU A 117 -32.41 8.33 8.67
C LEU A 117 -32.28 7.02 7.86
N LEU A 118 -33.25 6.11 7.95
CA LEU A 118 -33.28 4.81 7.26
C LEU A 118 -32.88 4.83 5.77
N PRO A 119 -33.47 5.70 4.92
CA PRO A 119 -33.06 5.82 3.51
C PRO A 119 -31.74 6.58 3.30
N HIS A 120 -31.27 7.36 4.28
CA HIS A 120 -30.07 8.20 4.17
C HIS A 120 -28.80 7.50 4.66
N ALA A 121 -28.91 6.50 5.54
CA ALA A 121 -27.78 5.73 6.05
C ALA A 121 -27.07 4.91 4.95
N ARG A 122 -27.79 4.45 3.92
CA ARG A 122 -27.24 3.57 2.87
C ARG A 122 -26.35 4.26 1.83
N ARG A 123 -26.27 5.60 1.81
CA ARG A 123 -25.46 6.32 0.80
C ARG A 123 -23.98 6.49 1.16
N GLY A 124 -23.56 6.06 2.36
CA GLY A 124 -22.19 6.22 2.86
C GLY A 124 -21.26 5.03 2.61
N ASP A 125 -21.79 3.81 2.49
CA ASP A 125 -20.98 2.59 2.46
C ASP A 125 -20.59 2.12 1.05
N ASP A 126 -21.32 2.57 0.00
CA ASP A 126 -21.05 2.15 -1.38
C ASP A 126 -19.88 2.90 -2.05
N ALA A 127 -19.30 3.92 -1.39
CA ALA A 127 -18.26 4.77 -1.98
C ALA A 127 -16.83 4.20 -1.87
N HIS A 128 -16.62 3.05 -1.22
CA HIS A 128 -15.29 2.45 -1.07
C HIS A 128 -15.07 1.11 -1.80
N ASP A 129 -16.06 0.58 -2.51
CA ASP A 129 -15.92 -0.65 -3.32
C ASP A 129 -15.71 -0.40 -4.84
N GLY A 130 -15.40 0.86 -5.21
CA GLY A 130 -15.59 1.35 -6.58
C GLY A 130 -14.37 1.51 -7.49
N ASP A 131 -13.14 1.20 -7.09
CA ASP A 131 -11.97 1.25 -8.03
C ASP A 131 -11.63 -0.12 -8.65
N ARG A 132 -12.62 -1.03 -8.71
CA ARG A 132 -12.63 -2.08 -9.74
C ARG A 132 -13.16 -1.48 -11.04
N ARG A 133 -12.32 -0.68 -11.69
CA ARG A 133 -12.51 -0.34 -13.10
C ARG A 133 -12.62 -1.67 -13.86
N PRO A 134 -13.72 -1.95 -14.60
CA PRO A 134 -13.77 -3.14 -15.44
C PRO A 134 -12.60 -3.06 -16.44
N PRO A 135 -11.92 -4.19 -16.75
CA PRO A 135 -10.86 -4.18 -17.75
C PRO A 135 -11.42 -3.61 -19.07
N PRO A 136 -10.64 -2.82 -19.83
CA PRO A 136 -11.09 -2.34 -21.12
C PRO A 136 -11.46 -3.55 -22.00
N PRO A 137 -12.53 -3.44 -22.81
CA PRO A 137 -12.86 -4.50 -23.75
C PRO A 137 -11.64 -4.75 -24.64
N VAL A 138 -11.16 -5.99 -24.66
CA VAL A 138 -10.19 -6.43 -25.65
C VAL A 138 -10.90 -6.41 -27.00
N ASP A 139 -10.52 -5.48 -27.87
CA ASP A 139 -10.92 -5.48 -29.27
C ASP A 139 -10.47 -6.82 -29.90
N GLY A 140 -11.41 -7.72 -30.19
CA GLY A 140 -11.03 -8.99 -30.84
C GLY A 140 -12.03 -10.14 -30.92
N ALA A 141 -13.27 -10.02 -30.47
CA ALA A 141 -14.27 -11.06 -30.71
C ALA A 141 -15.25 -10.61 -31.80
N ALA A 142 -14.89 -10.88 -33.06
CA ALA A 142 -15.81 -10.74 -34.18
C ALA A 142 -17.06 -11.61 -33.94
N PRO A 143 -18.28 -11.10 -34.17
CA PRO A 143 -19.45 -11.96 -34.16
C PRO A 143 -19.39 -12.90 -35.36
N ALA A 144 -19.40 -14.20 -35.08
CA ALA A 144 -19.67 -15.22 -36.07
C ALA A 144 -21.04 -14.91 -36.71
N ARG A 145 -21.01 -14.56 -37.98
CA ARG A 145 -22.22 -14.45 -38.81
C ARG A 145 -22.79 -15.86 -38.99
N SER A 146 -24.08 -16.01 -38.70
CA SER A 146 -24.92 -17.06 -39.27
C SER A 146 -25.98 -16.39 -40.13
#